data_AF-A0A833WBE9-F1
#
_entry.id   AF-A0A833WBE9-F1
#
_cell.length_a   1.000
_cell.length_b   1.000
_cell.length_c   1.000
_cell.angle_alpha   90.00
_cell.angle_beta   90.00
_cell.angle_gamma   90.00
#
_symmetry.space_group_name_H-M   'P 1'
#
loop_
_entity.id
_entity.type
_entity.pdbx_description
1 polymer ?
#
loop_
_entity_poly.entity_id
_entity_poly.type
_entity_poly.pdbx_seq_one_letter_code
_entity_poly.pdbx_strand_id
1 'polypeptide(L)'
;MDTATVIMVSLAPSIRSVKSQPSDTPFATRYNNEGFVVFNEKGTIGKLCTANLNATLPGTEMETVLQTAASSLCSLLTYTGVKSVEVRIDDEEDVQYVHMEDPSATEITFVRAPCPSKEVMYVRCSELECGVQSLHAKSSSRGLNKMAEPGDWPWHVALFKEEVHVCDATLVAENWLITTASCFQGND
;
A
#
# COMPACT_ATOMS: atom_id res chain seq x y z
N MET A 1 9.72 20.05 -19.44
CA MET A 1 9.39 20.04 -18.00
C MET A 1 8.59 18.78 -17.77
N ASP A 2 9.27 17.69 -17.38
CA ASP A 2 8.60 16.44 -17.06
C ASP A 2 7.67 16.68 -15.88
N THR A 3 6.37 16.51 -16.11
CA THR A 3 5.40 16.37 -15.03
C THR A 3 5.80 15.13 -14.24
N ALA A 4 6.21 15.29 -12.98
CA ALA A 4 6.46 14.18 -12.07
C ALA A 4 5.29 13.21 -12.16
N THR A 5 5.52 12.02 -12.71
CA THR A 5 4.46 11.02 -12.86
C THR A 5 4.25 10.40 -11.50
N VAL A 6 3.04 10.50 -10.96
CA VAL A 6 2.68 9.86 -9.69
C VAL A 6 2.62 8.36 -9.93
N ILE A 7 3.55 7.63 -9.32
CA ILE A 7 3.55 6.18 -9.27
C ILE A 7 2.93 5.77 -7.94
N MET A 8 1.81 5.05 -7.99
CA MET A 8 1.26 4.44 -6.79
C MET A 8 1.91 3.08 -6.57
N VAL A 9 2.33 2.83 -5.33
CA VAL A 9 2.90 1.54 -4.93
C VAL A 9 2.02 0.93 -3.86
N SER A 10 1.88 -0.39 -3.86
CA SER A 10 1.07 -1.12 -2.88
C SER A 10 1.59 -2.56 -2.72
N LEU A 11 1.14 -3.23 -1.67
CA LEU A 11 1.27 -4.67 -1.51
C LEU A 11 -0.06 -5.33 -1.86
N ALA A 12 0.01 -6.34 -2.73
CA ALA A 12 -1.17 -7.11 -3.11
C ALA A 12 -0.85 -8.60 -3.30
N PRO A 13 -1.79 -9.50 -2.97
CA PRO A 13 -1.58 -10.93 -3.17
C PRO A 13 -1.53 -11.30 -4.66
N SER A 14 -2.14 -10.51 -5.55
CA SER A 14 -2.13 -10.72 -7.00
C SER A 14 -2.52 -9.45 -7.76
N ILE A 15 -2.14 -9.33 -9.03
CA ILE A 15 -2.58 -8.24 -9.92
C ILE A 15 -4.09 -8.31 -10.13
N ARG A 16 -4.66 -9.53 -10.23
CA ARG A 16 -6.11 -9.74 -10.30
C ARG A 16 -6.85 -9.08 -9.13
N SER A 17 -6.34 -9.22 -7.91
CA SER A 17 -6.95 -8.63 -6.70
C SER A 17 -6.97 -7.10 -6.71
N VAL A 18 -5.99 -6.47 -7.37
CA VAL A 18 -5.94 -5.01 -7.53
C VAL A 18 -6.92 -4.56 -8.62
N LYS A 19 -6.99 -5.28 -9.74
CA LYS A 19 -7.92 -4.97 -10.84
C LYS A 19 -9.39 -5.17 -10.47
N SER A 20 -9.68 -6.09 -9.55
CA SER A 20 -11.05 -6.36 -9.10
C SER A 20 -11.55 -5.41 -8.00
N GLN A 21 -10.71 -4.50 -7.50
CA GLN A 21 -11.17 -3.45 -6.58
C GLN A 21 -12.04 -2.44 -7.35
N PRO A 22 -13.27 -2.13 -6.86
CA PRO A 22 -14.13 -1.16 -7.52
C PRO A 22 -13.46 0.23 -7.54
N SER A 23 -13.33 0.81 -8.74
CA SER A 23 -12.83 2.18 -8.92
C SER A 23 -13.72 3.25 -8.29
N ASP A 24 -15.00 2.92 -8.07
CA ASP A 24 -16.05 3.86 -7.65
C ASP A 24 -16.20 3.94 -6.12
N THR A 25 -15.49 3.09 -5.37
CA THR A 25 -15.42 3.18 -3.91
C THR A 25 -14.06 3.73 -3.50
N PRO A 26 -13.96 5.00 -3.05
CA PRO A 26 -12.69 5.61 -2.63
C PRO A 26 -12.02 4.92 -1.42
N PHE A 27 -12.68 3.91 -0.84
CA PHE A 27 -12.28 3.21 0.39
C PHE A 27 -11.86 1.75 0.19
N ALA A 28 -11.84 1.24 -1.05
CA ALA A 28 -11.62 -0.19 -1.29
C ALA A 28 -10.16 -0.63 -1.37
N THR A 29 -9.18 0.25 -1.12
CA THR A 29 -7.77 -0.16 -1.04
C THR A 29 -7.60 -1.03 0.20
N ARG A 30 -7.75 -2.35 0.03
CA ARG A 30 -7.45 -3.32 1.07
C ARG A 30 -5.99 -3.15 1.45
N TYR A 31 -5.75 -2.67 2.68
CA TYR A 31 -4.41 -2.62 3.26
C TYR A 31 -3.94 -4.06 3.46
N ASN A 32 -3.02 -4.52 2.64
CA ASN A 32 -2.34 -5.77 2.88
C ASN A 32 -1.01 -5.46 3.56
N ASN A 33 -0.78 -6.08 4.72
CA ASN A 33 0.52 -6.05 5.38
C ASN A 33 1.53 -6.98 4.69
N GLU A 34 1.08 -7.79 3.72
CA GLU A 34 1.95 -8.61 2.89
C GLU A 34 1.45 -8.75 1.46
N GLY A 35 2.37 -8.98 0.52
CA GLY A 35 2.04 -9.22 -0.87
C GLY A 35 3.22 -9.04 -1.81
N PHE A 36 2.94 -9.22 -3.10
CA PHE A 36 3.84 -8.79 -4.15
C PHE A 36 3.87 -7.26 -4.20
N VAL A 37 5.04 -6.69 -4.51
CA VAL A 37 5.16 -5.25 -4.72
C VAL A 37 4.52 -4.90 -6.08
N VAL A 38 3.38 -4.21 -6.02
CA VAL A 38 2.59 -3.83 -7.19
C VAL A 38 2.64 -2.33 -7.40
N PHE A 39 2.82 -1.94 -8.66
CA PHE A 39 2.88 -0.56 -9.11
C PHE A 39 1.66 -0.25 -9.96
N ASN A 40 1.15 0.97 -9.84
CA ASN A 40 0.17 1.54 -10.74
C ASN A 40 0.67 2.89 -11.24
N GLU A 41 1.02 2.94 -12.53
CA GLU A 41 1.44 4.15 -13.22
C GLU A 41 0.49 4.41 -14.38
N LYS A 42 -0.26 5.53 -14.32
CA LYS A 42 -1.20 5.94 -15.39
C LYS A 42 -2.19 4.84 -15.78
N GLY A 43 -2.65 4.03 -14.80
CA GLY A 43 -3.56 2.90 -15.02
C GLY A 43 -2.88 1.61 -15.50
N THR A 44 -1.56 1.62 -15.70
CA THR A 44 -0.79 0.40 -15.98
C THR A 44 -0.37 -0.23 -14.66
N ILE A 45 -0.85 -1.44 -14.40
CA ILE A 45 -0.57 -2.18 -13.16
C ILE A 45 0.45 -3.29 -13.46
N GLY A 46 1.48 -3.41 -12.63
CA GLY A 46 2.54 -4.40 -12.80
C GLY A 46 3.27 -4.78 -11.52
N LYS A 47 4.21 -5.73 -11.60
CA LYS A 47 5.03 -6.22 -10.47
C LYS A 47 6.51 -5.84 -10.63
N LEU A 48 7.22 -5.72 -9.51
CA LEU A 48 8.68 -5.54 -9.52
C LEU A 48 9.40 -6.87 -9.73
N CYS A 49 10.15 -6.97 -10.83
CA CYS A 49 11.01 -8.09 -11.14
C CYS A 49 12.42 -7.89 -10.60
N THR A 50 12.95 -8.89 -9.90
CA THR A 50 14.26 -8.82 -9.20
C THR A 50 15.41 -9.45 -10.00
N ALA A 51 15.13 -10.05 -11.16
CA ALA A 51 16.12 -10.79 -11.96
C ALA A 51 17.37 -9.96 -12.32
N ASN A 52 17.21 -8.66 -12.62
CA ASN A 52 18.33 -7.79 -12.97
C ASN A 52 19.32 -7.58 -11.80
N LEU A 53 18.82 -7.58 -10.57
CA LEU A 53 19.66 -7.45 -9.37
C LEU A 53 20.51 -8.70 -9.16
N ASN A 54 19.93 -9.88 -9.38
CA ASN A 54 20.62 -11.17 -9.23
C ASN A 54 21.80 -11.33 -10.22
N ALA A 55 21.66 -10.80 -11.44
CA ALA A 55 22.73 -10.87 -12.43
C ALA A 55 23.89 -9.88 -12.19
N THR A 56 23.63 -8.80 -11.46
CA THR A 56 24.53 -7.64 -11.39
C THR A 56 25.27 -7.53 -10.06
N LEU A 57 24.71 -8.06 -8.97
CA LEU A 57 25.25 -7.92 -7.62
C LEU A 57 25.62 -9.29 -7.00
N PRO A 58 26.67 -9.36 -6.17
CA PRO A 58 26.90 -10.50 -5.27
C PRO A 58 25.68 -10.73 -4.37
N GLY A 59 25.37 -11.98 -4.03
CA GLY A 59 24.14 -12.33 -3.29
C GLY A 59 23.93 -11.55 -1.98
N THR A 60 25.00 -11.25 -1.23
CA THR A 60 24.92 -10.47 0.02
C THR A 60 24.53 -9.01 -0.22
N GLU A 61 25.01 -8.38 -1.30
CA GLU A 61 24.64 -7.01 -1.65
C GLU A 61 23.19 -6.95 -2.13
N MET A 62 22.76 -7.95 -2.92
CA MET A 62 21.37 -8.08 -3.35
C MET A 62 20.39 -8.14 -2.17
N GLU A 63 20.66 -8.97 -1.16
CA GLU A 63 19.81 -9.05 0.04
C GLU A 63 19.70 -7.70 0.75
N THR A 64 20.82 -6.97 0.88
CA THR A 64 20.80 -5.63 1.50
C THR A 64 19.99 -4.62 0.71
N VAL A 65 20.06 -4.66 -0.62
CA VAL A 65 19.27 -3.79 -1.51
C VAL A 65 17.78 -4.09 -1.37
N LEU A 66 17.40 -5.37 -1.43
CA LEU A 66 16.01 -5.79 -1.28
C LEU A 66 15.45 -5.41 0.10
N GLN A 67 16.24 -5.57 1.15
CA GLN A 67 15.86 -5.16 2.51
C GLN A 67 15.67 -3.64 2.62
N THR A 68 16.56 -2.86 2.01
CA THR A 68 16.47 -1.39 2.00
C THR A 68 15.24 -0.92 1.24
N ALA A 69 14.99 -1.48 0.05
CA ALA A 69 13.81 -1.19 -0.74
C ALA A 69 12.51 -1.55 0.00
N ALA A 70 12.47 -2.71 0.67
CA ALA A 70 11.32 -3.11 1.47
C ALA A 70 11.10 -2.18 2.66
N SER A 71 12.18 -1.72 3.31
CA SER A 71 12.09 -0.75 4.41
C SER A 71 11.49 0.57 3.96
N SER A 72 12.01 1.12 2.85
CA SER A 72 11.47 2.34 2.23
C SER A 72 10.02 2.16 1.80
N LEU A 73 9.67 1.00 1.23
CA LEU A 73 8.30 0.67 0.82
C LEU A 73 7.34 0.59 2.01
N CYS A 74 7.68 -0.19 3.04
CA CYS A 74 6.82 -0.35 4.22
C CYS A 74 6.62 1.00 4.93
N SER A 75 7.67 1.82 5.04
CA SER A 75 7.58 3.18 5.57
C SER A 75 6.66 4.08 4.73
N LEU A 76 6.79 4.05 3.39
CA LEU A 76 5.90 4.77 2.47
C LEU A 76 4.43 4.34 2.62
N LEU A 77 4.20 3.05 2.89
CA LEU A 77 2.88 2.46 3.11
C LEU A 77 2.40 2.58 4.57
N THR A 78 3.04 3.44 5.38
CA THR A 78 2.67 3.71 6.79
C THR A 78 2.79 2.51 7.73
N TYR A 79 3.69 1.57 7.45
CA TYR A 79 4.04 0.49 8.36
C TYR A 79 5.27 0.83 9.19
N THR A 80 5.29 0.31 10.41
CA THR A 80 6.37 0.52 11.40
C THR A 80 7.69 -0.17 11.06
N GLY A 81 7.70 -1.10 10.09
CA GLY A 81 8.90 -1.83 9.69
C GLY A 81 8.64 -3.00 8.74
N VAL A 82 9.65 -3.86 8.58
CA VAL A 82 9.65 -5.03 7.69
C VAL A 82 9.80 -6.30 8.52
N LYS A 83 8.94 -7.30 8.29
CA LYS A 83 9.04 -8.65 8.88
C LYS A 83 9.86 -9.60 7.99
N SER A 84 9.62 -9.60 6.69
CA SER A 84 10.39 -10.42 5.74
C SER A 84 10.37 -9.87 4.32
N VAL A 85 11.41 -10.24 3.55
CA VAL A 85 11.53 -9.96 2.12
C VAL A 85 11.91 -11.26 1.43
N GLU A 86 11.17 -11.62 0.39
CA GLU A 86 11.32 -12.87 -0.32
C GLU A 86 11.28 -12.61 -1.84
N VAL A 87 12.03 -13.39 -2.60
CA VAL A 87 11.87 -13.48 -4.05
C VAL A 87 11.02 -14.70 -4.34
N ARG A 88 9.89 -14.50 -5.03
CA ARG A 88 8.95 -15.58 -5.39
C ARG A 88 8.76 -15.60 -6.90
N ILE A 89 8.42 -16.77 -7.44
CA ILE A 89 8.06 -16.91 -8.84
C ILE A 89 6.61 -16.50 -9.03
N ASP A 90 6.37 -15.57 -9.95
CA ASP A 90 5.04 -15.15 -10.36
C ASP A 90 4.36 -16.22 -11.20
N ASP A 91 3.18 -16.66 -10.77
CA ASP A 91 2.34 -17.64 -11.46
C ASP A 91 1.24 -16.97 -12.29
N GLU A 92 1.08 -15.64 -12.21
CA GLU A 92 0.12 -14.91 -13.02
C GLU A 92 0.58 -14.80 -14.50
N GLU A 93 -0.41 -14.73 -15.39
CA GLU A 93 -0.24 -14.50 -16.82
C GLU A 93 -0.61 -13.05 -17.17
N ASP A 94 -0.11 -12.55 -18.30
CA ASP A 94 -0.37 -11.19 -18.82
C ASP A 94 -0.03 -10.06 -17.83
N VAL A 95 1.02 -10.26 -17.04
CA VAL A 95 1.55 -9.28 -16.09
C VAL A 95 2.60 -8.39 -16.73
N GLN A 96 2.50 -7.08 -16.49
CA GLN A 96 3.55 -6.12 -16.83
C GLN A 96 4.60 -6.10 -15.71
N TYR A 97 5.88 -6.05 -16.07
CA TYR A 97 6.96 -6.03 -15.10
C TYR A 97 7.77 -4.73 -15.20
N VAL A 98 8.36 -4.36 -14.07
CA VAL A 98 9.32 -3.26 -13.96
C VAL A 98 10.57 -3.73 -13.25
N HIS A 99 11.69 -3.06 -13.51
CA HIS A 99 12.93 -3.19 -12.74
C HIS A 99 13.23 -1.87 -12.03
N MET A 100 13.98 -1.95 -10.93
CA MET A 100 14.65 -0.79 -10.36
C MET A 100 15.71 -0.29 -11.33
N GLU A 101 15.68 0.99 -11.66
CA GLU A 101 16.67 1.63 -12.54
C GLU A 101 17.99 1.84 -11.78
N ASP A 102 17.92 2.41 -10.57
CA ASP A 102 19.06 2.53 -9.66
C ASP A 102 18.67 2.10 -8.24
N PRO A 103 19.12 0.92 -7.78
CA PRO A 103 18.85 0.45 -6.42
C PRO A 103 19.59 1.22 -5.31
N SER A 104 20.60 2.01 -5.67
CA SER A 104 21.40 2.82 -4.73
C SER A 104 20.88 4.26 -4.58
N ALA A 105 19.94 4.66 -5.43
CA ALA A 105 19.35 5.98 -5.39
C ALA A 105 18.49 6.20 -4.13
N THR A 106 18.39 7.45 -3.69
CA THR A 106 17.58 7.85 -2.53
C THR A 106 16.08 7.73 -2.78
N GLU A 107 15.67 7.77 -4.05
CA GLU A 107 14.29 7.58 -4.49
C GLU A 107 14.23 6.38 -5.43
N ILE A 108 13.20 5.55 -5.29
CA ILE A 108 13.08 4.35 -6.10
C ILE A 108 12.48 4.70 -7.46
N THR A 109 13.28 4.57 -8.52
CA THR A 109 12.81 4.72 -9.90
C THR A 109 12.68 3.38 -10.59
N PHE A 110 11.69 3.27 -11.47
CA PHE A 110 11.34 2.02 -12.13
C PHE A 110 11.26 2.19 -13.64
N VAL A 111 11.77 1.19 -14.35
CA VAL A 111 11.70 1.10 -15.81
C VAL A 111 10.97 -0.16 -16.24
N ARG A 112 10.07 -0.03 -17.23
CA ARG A 112 9.35 -1.17 -17.81
C ARG A 112 10.33 -2.10 -18.50
N ALA A 113 10.22 -3.40 -18.22
CA ALA A 113 11.08 -4.40 -18.83
C ALA A 113 10.45 -5.81 -18.78
N PRO A 114 10.81 -6.72 -19.71
CA PRO A 114 10.41 -8.11 -19.64
C PRO A 114 11.02 -8.81 -18.41
N CYS A 115 10.30 -9.76 -17.82
CA CYS A 115 10.79 -10.59 -16.71
C CYS A 115 10.67 -12.09 -17.05
N PRO A 116 11.59 -12.67 -17.84
CA PRO A 116 11.51 -14.07 -18.26
C PRO A 116 11.58 -15.07 -17.10
N SER A 117 12.32 -14.76 -16.03
CA SER A 117 12.42 -15.62 -14.84
C SER A 117 11.17 -15.61 -13.99
N LYS A 118 10.31 -14.59 -14.15
CA LYS A 118 9.15 -14.32 -13.28
C LYS A 118 9.50 -14.18 -11.79
N GLU A 119 10.76 -13.94 -11.45
CA GLU A 119 11.20 -13.69 -10.07
C GLU A 119 10.79 -12.28 -9.65
N VAL A 120 9.85 -12.20 -8.71
CA VAL A 120 9.26 -10.96 -8.23
C VAL A 120 9.40 -10.80 -6.73
N MET A 121 9.45 -9.55 -6.29
CA MET A 121 9.60 -9.19 -4.89
C MET A 121 8.29 -9.38 -4.12
N TYR A 122 8.33 -10.14 -3.03
CA TYR A 122 7.27 -10.32 -2.05
C TYR A 122 7.73 -9.76 -0.70
N VAL A 123 6.91 -8.93 -0.08
CA VAL A 123 7.25 -8.24 1.17
C VAL A 123 6.17 -8.50 2.20
N ARG A 124 6.59 -8.71 3.44
CA ARG A 124 5.72 -8.66 4.62
C ARG A 124 6.19 -7.52 5.52
N CYS A 125 5.36 -6.50 5.67
CA CYS A 125 5.56 -5.41 6.60
C CYS A 125 5.16 -5.83 8.03
N SER A 126 5.58 -5.02 9.00
CA SER A 126 5.17 -5.11 10.39
C SER A 126 3.74 -4.56 10.59
N GLU A 127 3.44 -4.02 11.76
CA GLU A 127 2.14 -3.43 12.05
C GLU A 127 2.05 -2.02 11.42
N LEU A 128 0.83 -1.60 11.06
CA LEU A 128 0.56 -0.22 10.63
C LEU A 128 0.86 0.76 11.77
N GLU A 129 1.38 1.93 11.40
CA GLU A 129 1.48 3.06 12.30
C GLU A 129 0.07 3.63 12.53
N CYS A 130 -0.31 3.81 13.80
CA CYS A 130 -1.60 4.37 14.16
C CYS A 130 -1.54 5.91 14.21
N GLY A 131 -2.69 6.56 14.02
CA GLY A 131 -2.78 8.02 14.14
C GLY A 131 -2.23 8.82 12.95
N VAL A 132 -1.89 8.16 11.84
CA VAL A 132 -1.42 8.80 10.60
C VAL A 132 -2.55 8.97 9.59
N GLN A 133 -2.64 10.15 8.97
CA GLN A 133 -3.58 10.42 7.87
C GLN A 133 -2.97 9.93 6.55
N SER A 134 -3.60 8.94 5.92
CA SER A 134 -3.07 8.18 4.77
C SER A 134 -3.06 8.97 3.45
N LEU A 135 -3.77 10.09 3.37
CA LEU A 135 -3.84 10.95 2.18
C LEU A 135 -3.32 12.36 2.46
N HIS A 136 -2.03 12.50 2.79
CA HIS A 136 -1.32 13.77 2.66
C HIS A 136 -1.05 14.09 1.18
N ALA A 137 -2.10 14.25 0.38
CA ALA A 137 -1.96 15.14 -0.77
C ALA A 137 -1.60 16.50 -0.17
N LYS A 138 -0.45 17.06 -0.55
CA LYS A 138 -0.18 18.49 -0.36
C LYS A 138 -1.25 19.26 -1.14
N SER A 139 -2.46 19.36 -0.59
CA SER A 139 -3.42 20.34 -1.02
C SER A 139 -2.84 21.67 -0.61
N SER A 140 -2.21 22.31 -1.60
CA SER A 140 -1.77 23.69 -1.55
C SER A 140 -2.95 24.68 -1.50
N SER A 141 -4.15 24.25 -1.06
CA SER A 141 -5.19 25.16 -0.62
C SER A 141 -4.93 25.56 0.83
N ARG A 142 -4.34 26.75 0.99
CA ARG A 142 -4.33 27.53 2.23
C ARG A 142 -5.78 27.93 2.61
N GLY A 143 -6.59 26.96 3.00
CA GLY A 143 -7.98 27.14 3.42
C GLY A 143 -8.46 25.88 4.13
N LEU A 144 -9.05 26.05 5.32
CA LEU A 144 -9.75 24.96 5.99
C LEU A 144 -10.95 24.57 5.12
N ASN A 145 -10.89 23.42 4.46
CA ASN A 145 -12.10 22.79 3.94
C ASN A 145 -13.06 22.56 5.12
N LYS A 146 -14.33 22.94 4.96
CA LYS A 146 -15.34 22.79 6.03
C LYS A 146 -15.81 21.34 6.22
N MET A 147 -15.40 20.43 5.34
CA MET A 147 -15.83 19.03 5.29
C MET A 147 -14.60 18.14 5.21
N ALA A 148 -14.64 17.02 5.94
CA ALA A 148 -13.63 15.99 5.86
C ALA A 148 -13.71 15.26 4.53
N GLU A 149 -12.55 15.00 3.93
CA GLU A 149 -12.38 14.18 2.74
C GLU A 149 -12.02 12.73 3.14
N PRO A 150 -12.22 11.75 2.24
CA PRO A 150 -11.71 10.40 2.45
C PRO A 150 -10.24 10.41 2.85
N GLY A 151 -9.88 9.69 3.91
CA GLY A 151 -8.50 9.60 4.41
C GLY A 151 -8.08 10.68 5.43
N ASP A 152 -8.90 11.71 5.67
CA ASP A 152 -8.62 12.70 6.72
C ASP A 152 -8.65 12.09 8.13
N TRP A 153 -9.54 11.12 8.34
CA TRP A 153 -9.72 10.42 9.62
C TRP A 153 -9.90 8.93 9.38
N PRO A 154 -8.83 8.20 9.00
CA PRO A 154 -8.93 6.80 8.59
C PRO A 154 -9.40 5.87 9.71
N TRP A 155 -9.32 6.32 10.97
CA TRP A 155 -9.83 5.62 12.14
C TRP A 155 -11.27 5.95 12.51
N HIS A 156 -11.95 6.90 11.84
CA HIS A 156 -13.34 7.23 12.15
C HIS A 156 -14.29 6.15 11.60
N VAL A 157 -15.23 5.73 12.44
CA VAL A 157 -16.22 4.70 12.10
C VAL A 157 -17.61 5.15 12.53
N ALA A 158 -18.59 4.93 11.67
CA ALA A 158 -20.01 5.13 11.96
C ALA A 158 -20.68 3.76 12.21
N LEU A 159 -21.38 3.63 13.34
CA LEU A 159 -22.11 2.43 13.73
C LEU A 159 -23.59 2.58 13.34
N PHE A 160 -24.10 1.60 12.61
CA PHE A 160 -25.49 1.55 12.15
C PHE A 160 -26.22 0.35 12.75
N LYS A 161 -27.49 0.56 13.13
CA LYS A 161 -28.45 -0.49 13.50
C LYS A 161 -29.66 -0.34 12.61
N GLU A 162 -30.02 -1.38 11.86
CA GLU A 162 -31.15 -1.34 10.91
C GLU A 162 -31.06 -0.14 9.96
N GLU A 163 -29.86 0.11 9.39
CA GLU A 163 -29.55 1.25 8.50
C GLU A 163 -29.64 2.65 9.14
N VAL A 164 -29.92 2.73 10.44
CA VAL A 164 -29.96 4.00 11.19
C VAL A 164 -28.64 4.19 11.93
N HIS A 165 -28.02 5.37 11.79
CA HIS A 165 -26.84 5.75 12.58
C HIS A 165 -27.19 5.82 14.06
N VAL A 166 -26.38 5.18 14.89
CA VAL A 166 -26.57 5.15 16.35
C VAL A 166 -25.45 5.88 17.07
N CYS A 167 -24.21 5.62 16.68
CA CYS A 167 -23.02 6.14 17.34
C CYS A 167 -21.82 6.19 16.41
N ASP A 168 -20.81 6.94 16.82
CA ASP A 168 -19.49 6.90 16.22
C ASP A 168 -18.54 6.01 17.05
N ALA A 169 -17.48 5.56 16.42
CA ALA A 169 -16.42 4.77 17.02
C ALA A 169 -15.06 5.11 16.41
N THR A 170 -14.01 4.68 17.09
CA THR A 170 -12.62 4.81 16.62
C THR A 170 -12.02 3.43 16.41
N LEU A 171 -11.44 3.19 15.24
CA LEU A 171 -10.64 2.00 14.95
C LEU A 171 -9.31 2.08 15.72
N VAL A 172 -9.06 1.08 16.58
CA VAL A 172 -7.85 1.00 17.41
C VAL A 172 -6.95 -0.18 17.04
N ALA A 173 -7.49 -1.18 16.35
CA ALA A 173 -6.75 -2.26 15.70
C ALA A 173 -7.59 -2.85 14.56
N GLU A 174 -7.00 -3.73 13.73
CA GLU A 174 -7.64 -4.32 12.53
C GLU A 174 -9.09 -4.78 12.75
N ASN A 175 -9.37 -5.40 13.91
CA ASN A 175 -10.69 -5.95 14.24
C ASN A 175 -11.27 -5.38 15.54
N TRP A 176 -10.78 -4.23 16.01
CA TRP A 176 -11.21 -3.64 17.28
C TRP A 176 -11.58 -2.17 17.14
N LEU A 177 -12.78 -1.85 17.60
CA LEU A 177 -13.31 -0.49 17.72
C LEU A 177 -13.44 -0.11 19.19
N ILE A 178 -13.26 1.18 19.49
CA ILE A 178 -13.61 1.77 20.77
C ILE A 178 -14.77 2.77 20.57
N THR A 179 -15.77 2.70 21.44
CA THR A 179 -16.92 3.60 21.48
C THR A 179 -17.43 3.72 22.94
N THR A 180 -18.51 4.45 23.17
CA THR A 180 -19.10 4.60 24.50
C THR A 180 -20.07 3.45 24.82
N ALA A 181 -20.10 3.00 26.07
CA ALA A 181 -20.99 1.90 26.49
C ALA A 181 -22.49 2.25 26.33
N SER A 182 -22.85 3.54 26.44
CA SER A 182 -24.22 4.03 26.25
C SER A 182 -24.77 3.81 24.84
N CYS A 183 -23.91 3.59 23.83
CA CYS A 183 -24.33 3.26 22.47
C CYS A 183 -25.13 1.95 22.36
N PHE A 184 -24.98 1.06 23.34
CA PHE A 184 -25.61 -0.27 23.36
C PHE A 184 -26.64 -0.42 24.48
N GLN A 185 -26.89 0.63 25.24
CA GLN A 185 -27.94 0.64 26.24
C GLN A 185 -29.25 0.99 25.53
N GLY A 186 -30.18 0.04 25.47
CA GLY A 186 -31.56 0.38 25.15
C GLY A 186 -32.06 1.38 26.20
N ASN A 187 -32.78 2.41 25.80
CA ASN A 187 -33.69 3.03 26.74
C ASN A 187 -34.74 1.96 27.05
N ASP A 188 -34.58 1.25 28.17
CA ASP A 188 -35.63 0.41 28.75
C ASP A 188 -36.92 1.23 28.97
#